data_AF-A0A7V4P3M6-F1
#
_entry.id   AF-A0A7V4P3M6-F1
#
_cell.length_a   1.000
_cell.length_b   1.000
_cell.length_c   1.000
_cell.angle_alpha   90.00
_cell.angle_beta   90.00
_cell.angle_gamma   90.00
#
_symmetry.space_group_name_H-M   'P 1'
#
loop_
_entity.id
_entity.type
_entity.pdbx_description
1 polymer ?
#
loop_
_entity_poly.entity_id
_entity_poly.type
_entity_poly.pdbx_seq_one_letter_code
_entity_poly.pdbx_strand_id
1 'polypeptide(L)'
;MNWIGVARVVVPLCIVAAVAGLLLSQPDATAGYRLMAVAVGIATLVLVQVMLGILGVLLKVESTTFRLHDLTMDIRDAATRHTRLLEDVAQQSRLSDLARSIASREPERDLIRRAFNESLIGGDFEAAYYFADMLEERHGYKQEAERLRRELTAARQTAEERYVEESVERVQQMFRQHEWERARVEIDRLTRMYPNSPSVQALPEQLRLRRTEQKRRLLKEWDQAVQRNEIDRGIAILKELDLYLTPNEAAALEESARGVFRAKLHNMGVQFSLAVTERQWPTALSIGQDIINEFPNSRMAAEVREHLEALKVRAARESDSAVAS
;
A
#
# COMPACT_ATOMS: atom_id res chain seq x y z
N MET A 1 -72.81 -6.33 45.13
CA MET A 1 -74.01 -6.24 46.01
C MET A 1 -74.09 -4.82 46.54
N ASN A 2 -75.08 -4.04 46.13
CA ASN A 2 -75.17 -2.61 46.47
C ASN A 2 -75.48 -2.47 47.96
N TRP A 3 -74.46 -2.11 48.76
CA TRP A 3 -74.58 -1.79 50.18
C TRP A 3 -75.68 -0.75 50.46
N ILE A 4 -75.88 0.15 49.51
CA ILE A 4 -76.95 1.16 49.50
C ILE A 4 -78.35 0.51 49.46
N GLY A 5 -78.50 -0.65 48.79
CA GLY A 5 -79.76 -1.39 48.72
C GLY A 5 -80.11 -2.09 50.02
N VAL A 6 -79.13 -2.71 50.69
CA VAL A 6 -79.35 -3.37 51.98
C VAL A 6 -79.66 -2.34 53.07
N ALA A 7 -78.94 -1.21 53.09
CA ALA A 7 -79.21 -0.12 54.02
C ALA A 7 -80.63 0.47 53.85
N ARG A 8 -81.13 0.56 52.60
CA ARG A 8 -82.48 1.07 52.31
C ARG A 8 -83.61 0.19 52.82
N VAL A 9 -83.40 -1.12 52.99
CA VAL A 9 -84.44 -2.05 53.45
C VAL A 9 -84.37 -2.28 54.97
N VAL A 10 -83.17 -2.33 55.54
CA VAL A 10 -82.99 -2.62 56.97
C VAL A 10 -83.40 -1.43 57.84
N VAL A 11 -83.06 -0.20 57.44
CA VAL A 11 -83.38 1.01 58.20
C VAL A 11 -84.91 1.20 58.42
N PRO A 12 -85.78 1.11 57.40
CA PRO A 12 -87.22 1.27 57.63
C PRO A 12 -87.82 0.11 58.44
N LEU A 13 -87.35 -1.13 58.26
CA LEU A 13 -87.82 -2.27 59.05
C LEU A 13 -87.51 -2.10 60.55
N CYS A 14 -86.34 -1.53 60.84
CA CYS A 14 -85.92 -1.19 62.20
C CYS A 14 -86.76 -0.09 62.83
N ILE A 15 -87.12 0.94 62.06
CA ILE A 15 -88.03 2.00 62.52
C ILE A 15 -89.39 1.41 62.85
N VAL A 16 -89.91 0.50 62.01
CA VAL A 16 -91.19 -0.18 62.25
C VAL A 16 -91.15 -1.04 63.51
N ALA A 17 -90.07 -1.79 63.76
CA ALA A 17 -89.93 -2.61 64.95
C ALA A 17 -89.83 -1.77 66.24
N ALA A 18 -89.11 -0.64 66.20
CA ALA A 18 -89.02 0.29 67.33
C ALA A 18 -90.38 0.94 67.64
N VAL A 19 -91.13 1.33 66.60
CA VAL A 19 -92.49 1.89 66.74
C VAL A 19 -93.48 0.85 67.26
N ALA A 20 -93.39 -0.40 66.79
CA ALA A 20 -94.21 -1.50 67.28
C ALA A 20 -93.92 -1.83 68.76
N GLY A 21 -92.65 -1.80 69.16
CA GLY A 21 -92.25 -1.96 70.57
C GLY A 21 -92.78 -0.84 71.47
N LEU A 22 -92.85 0.39 70.95
CA LEU A 22 -93.44 1.53 71.67
C LEU A 22 -94.96 1.37 71.84
N LEU A 23 -95.66 0.92 70.77
CA LEU A 23 -97.11 0.71 70.75
C LEU A 23 -97.59 -0.46 71.61
N LEU A 24 -96.77 -1.52 71.76
CA LEU A 24 -97.11 -2.68 72.59
C LEU A 24 -96.83 -2.47 74.09
N SER A 25 -96.24 -1.34 74.48
CA SER A 25 -96.00 -1.05 75.89
C SER A 25 -97.29 -0.61 76.59
N GLN A 26 -97.83 -1.46 77.47
CA GLN A 26 -99.08 -1.20 78.18
C GLN A 26 -99.02 0.06 79.08
N PRO A 27 -100.15 0.79 79.26
CA PRO A 27 -100.18 2.12 79.85
C PRO A 27 -99.82 2.24 81.34
N ASP A 28 -99.87 1.15 82.11
CA ASP A 28 -99.68 1.20 83.58
C ASP A 28 -98.24 0.93 84.07
N ALA A 29 -97.28 0.78 83.15
CA ALA A 29 -95.88 0.55 83.51
C ALA A 29 -95.13 1.87 83.78
N THR A 30 -94.42 1.92 84.91
CA THR A 30 -93.58 3.06 85.33
C THR A 30 -92.57 3.46 84.23
N ALA A 31 -92.39 4.77 84.02
CA ALA A 31 -91.64 5.35 82.91
C ALA A 31 -90.20 4.80 82.70
N GLY A 32 -89.60 4.19 83.72
CA GLY A 32 -88.26 3.59 83.66
C GLY A 32 -88.14 2.38 82.72
N TYR A 33 -89.16 1.50 82.67
CA TYR A 33 -89.10 0.29 81.84
C TYR A 33 -89.13 0.58 80.34
N ARG A 34 -89.86 1.63 79.94
CA ARG A 34 -89.93 2.06 78.53
C ARG A 34 -88.58 2.58 78.02
N LEU A 35 -87.85 3.33 78.84
CA LEU A 35 -86.51 3.81 78.47
C LEU A 35 -85.49 2.67 78.33
N MET A 36 -85.55 1.66 79.20
CA MET A 36 -84.66 0.50 79.08
C MET A 36 -84.96 -0.35 77.84
N ALA A 37 -86.23 -0.56 77.49
CA ALA A 37 -86.59 -1.32 76.29
C ALA A 37 -86.07 -0.65 75.01
N VAL A 38 -86.18 0.68 74.91
CA VAL A 38 -85.64 1.44 73.77
C VAL A 38 -84.11 1.36 73.72
N ALA A 39 -83.43 1.50 74.86
CA ALA A 39 -81.97 1.42 74.93
C ALA A 39 -81.43 0.05 74.48
N VAL A 40 -82.07 -1.05 74.92
CA VAL A 40 -81.71 -2.41 74.50
C VAL A 40 -81.96 -2.60 72.99
N GLY A 41 -83.07 -2.10 72.47
CA GLY A 41 -83.35 -2.13 71.04
C GLY A 41 -82.27 -1.46 70.20
N ILE A 42 -81.86 -0.25 70.58
CA ILE A 42 -80.78 0.48 69.86
C ILE A 42 -79.45 -0.28 69.95
N ALA A 43 -79.10 -0.82 71.12
CA ALA A 43 -77.85 -1.56 71.30
C ALA A 43 -77.77 -2.82 70.41
N THR A 44 -78.85 -3.60 70.34
CA THR A 44 -78.90 -4.78 69.45
C THR A 44 -78.76 -4.40 67.97
N LEU A 45 -79.23 -3.21 67.59
CA LEU A 45 -79.21 -2.73 66.22
C LEU A 45 -77.80 -2.33 65.77
N VAL A 46 -77.09 -1.62 66.64
CA VAL A 46 -75.68 -1.27 66.43
C VAL A 46 -74.84 -2.54 66.30
N LEU A 47 -75.10 -3.56 67.13
CA LEU A 47 -74.40 -4.84 67.07
C LEU A 47 -74.60 -5.54 65.72
N VAL A 48 -75.84 -5.61 65.22
CA VAL A 48 -76.15 -6.23 63.92
C VAL A 48 -75.49 -5.46 62.76
N GLN A 49 -75.48 -4.12 62.80
CA GLN A 49 -74.79 -3.29 61.80
C GLN A 49 -73.28 -3.56 61.76
N VAL A 50 -72.63 -3.62 62.92
CA VAL A 50 -71.19 -3.91 63.01
C VAL A 50 -70.89 -5.32 62.47
N MET A 51 -71.70 -6.32 62.83
CA MET A 51 -71.49 -7.69 62.36
C MET A 51 -71.60 -7.81 60.83
N LEU A 52 -72.60 -7.14 60.23
CA LEU A 52 -72.74 -7.10 58.77
C LEU A 52 -71.53 -6.41 58.11
N GLY A 53 -71.04 -5.31 58.69
CA GLY A 53 -69.83 -4.62 58.23
C GLY A 53 -68.61 -5.53 58.16
N ILE A 54 -68.37 -6.31 59.23
CA ILE A 54 -67.25 -7.26 59.31
C ILE A 54 -67.38 -8.35 58.25
N LEU A 55 -68.58 -8.91 58.07
CA LEU A 55 -68.83 -9.93 57.05
C LEU A 55 -68.55 -9.39 55.63
N GLY A 56 -68.87 -8.12 55.39
CA GLY A 56 -68.54 -7.42 54.15
C GLY A 56 -67.06 -7.34 53.84
N VAL A 57 -66.24 -7.04 54.86
CA VAL A 57 -64.79 -6.96 54.72
C VAL A 57 -64.19 -8.34 54.45
N LEU A 58 -64.63 -9.38 55.17
CA LEU A 58 -64.15 -10.76 54.97
C LEU A 58 -64.38 -11.25 53.54
N LEU A 59 -65.60 -11.05 53.00
CA LEU A 59 -65.91 -11.44 51.62
C LEU A 59 -65.07 -10.67 50.59
N LYS A 60 -64.73 -9.41 50.88
CA LYS A 60 -63.88 -8.60 49.99
C LYS A 60 -62.42 -9.06 50.03
N VAL A 61 -61.90 -9.44 51.20
CA VAL A 61 -60.56 -10.02 51.37
C VAL A 61 -60.42 -11.33 50.61
N GLU A 62 -61.43 -12.20 50.68
CA GLU A 62 -61.46 -13.46 49.93
C GLU A 62 -61.39 -13.21 48.42
N SER A 63 -62.22 -12.30 47.90
CA SER A 63 -62.21 -11.97 46.47
C SER A 63 -60.89 -11.34 45.98
N THR A 64 -60.19 -10.63 46.87
CA THR A 64 -58.91 -9.99 46.54
C THR A 64 -57.77 -11.01 46.57
N THR A 65 -57.83 -11.99 47.47
CA THR A 65 -56.81 -13.03 47.62
C THR A 65 -56.78 -13.96 46.41
N PHE A 66 -57.94 -14.34 45.89
CA PHE A 66 -58.03 -15.17 44.68
C PHE A 66 -57.41 -14.48 43.45
N ARG A 67 -57.70 -13.18 43.24
CA ARG A 67 -57.12 -12.42 42.13
C ARG A 67 -55.60 -12.30 42.21
N LEU A 68 -55.06 -12.15 43.42
CA LEU A 68 -53.63 -12.02 43.63
C LEU A 68 -52.90 -13.35 43.36
N HIS A 69 -53.53 -14.47 43.70
CA HIS A 69 -53.02 -15.80 43.39
C HIS A 69 -52.93 -16.06 41.88
N ASP A 70 -54.00 -15.76 41.14
CA ASP A 70 -54.03 -15.94 39.68
C ASP A 70 -52.93 -15.13 38.98
N LEU A 71 -52.75 -13.85 39.37
CA LEU A 71 -51.68 -13.01 38.83
C LEU A 71 -50.28 -13.57 39.12
N THR A 72 -50.06 -14.15 40.30
CA THR A 72 -48.75 -14.76 40.61
C THR A 72 -48.48 -16.04 39.82
N MET A 73 -49.51 -16.83 39.50
CA MET A 73 -49.35 -17.99 38.63
C MET A 73 -49.05 -17.57 37.19
N ASP A 74 -49.76 -16.57 36.65
CA ASP A 74 -49.51 -16.06 35.29
C ASP A 74 -48.09 -15.52 35.12
N ILE A 75 -47.57 -14.80 36.13
CA ILE A 75 -46.19 -14.29 36.13
C ILE A 75 -45.18 -15.45 36.16
N ARG A 76 -45.44 -16.50 36.95
CA ARG A 76 -44.56 -17.68 37.01
C ARG A 76 -44.55 -18.45 35.68
N ASP A 77 -45.70 -18.56 35.04
CA ASP A 77 -45.82 -19.24 33.74
C ASP A 77 -45.22 -18.40 32.61
N ALA A 78 -45.29 -17.07 32.68
CA ALA A 78 -44.55 -16.19 31.78
C ALA A 78 -43.03 -16.34 31.98
N ALA A 79 -42.56 -16.30 33.23
CA ALA A 79 -41.14 -16.43 33.56
C ALA A 79 -40.55 -17.76 33.07
N THR A 80 -41.25 -18.88 33.31
CA THR A 80 -40.80 -20.20 32.85
C THR A 80 -40.74 -20.32 31.32
N ARG A 81 -41.71 -19.75 30.61
CA ARG A 81 -41.69 -19.65 29.14
C ARG A 81 -40.50 -18.83 28.63
N HIS A 82 -40.19 -17.70 29.26
CA HIS A 82 -39.04 -16.89 28.87
C HIS A 82 -37.69 -17.59 29.08
N THR A 83 -37.52 -18.32 30.19
CA THR A 83 -36.29 -19.12 30.40
C THR A 83 -36.08 -20.18 29.33
N ARG A 84 -37.15 -20.88 28.90
CA ARG A 84 -37.04 -21.88 27.83
C ARG A 84 -36.67 -21.26 26.49
N LEU A 85 -37.29 -20.13 26.15
CA LEU A 85 -36.94 -19.40 24.92
C LEU A 85 -35.50 -18.88 24.94
N LEU A 86 -35.00 -18.44 26.09
CA LEU A 86 -33.60 -18.01 26.23
C LEU A 86 -32.62 -19.17 26.11
N GLU A 87 -32.97 -20.33 26.65
CA GLU A 87 -32.17 -21.56 26.51
C GLU A 87 -32.12 -22.03 25.05
N ASP A 88 -33.27 -22.03 24.36
CA ASP A 88 -33.35 -22.34 22.93
C ASP A 88 -32.55 -21.34 22.08
N VAL A 89 -32.65 -20.03 22.36
CA VAL A 89 -31.87 -18.98 21.66
C VAL A 89 -30.37 -19.13 21.94
N ALA A 90 -29.98 -19.43 23.18
CA ALA A 90 -28.58 -19.64 23.53
C ALA A 90 -28.00 -20.89 22.84
N GLN A 91 -28.78 -21.96 22.74
CA GLN A 91 -28.40 -23.18 22.04
C GLN A 91 -28.31 -22.96 20.51
N GLN A 92 -29.28 -22.24 19.93
CA GLN A 92 -29.26 -21.87 18.52
C GLN A 92 -28.10 -20.94 18.17
N SER A 93 -27.74 -20.00 19.03
CA SER A 93 -26.57 -19.12 18.82
C SER A 93 -25.27 -19.92 18.76
N ARG A 94 -25.05 -20.84 19.70
CA ARG A 94 -23.82 -21.66 19.74
C ARG A 94 -23.70 -22.60 18.54
N LEU A 95 -24.81 -23.21 18.12
CA LEU A 95 -24.83 -24.06 16.92
C LEU A 95 -24.60 -23.22 15.64
N SER A 96 -25.14 -22.01 15.60
CA SER A 96 -24.92 -21.08 14.48
C SER A 96 -23.46 -20.65 14.37
N ASP A 97 -22.79 -20.34 15.49
CA ASP A 97 -21.39 -19.92 15.47
C ASP A 97 -20.46 -21.06 15.05
N LEU A 98 -20.70 -22.28 15.56
CA LEU A 98 -19.92 -23.45 15.17
C LEU A 98 -20.17 -23.84 13.71
N ALA A 99 -21.43 -23.84 13.27
CA ALA A 99 -21.79 -24.07 11.87
C ALA A 99 -21.22 -22.99 10.93
N ARG A 100 -21.21 -21.72 11.35
CA ARG A 100 -20.64 -20.60 10.59
C ARG A 100 -19.13 -20.76 10.46
N SER A 101 -18.42 -21.14 11.53
CA SER A 101 -16.96 -21.36 11.48
C SER A 101 -16.55 -22.56 10.60
N ILE A 102 -17.40 -23.59 10.51
CA ILE A 102 -17.15 -24.75 9.65
C ILE A 102 -17.50 -24.42 8.20
N ALA A 103 -18.64 -23.76 7.96
CA ALA A 103 -19.08 -23.37 6.62
C ALA A 103 -18.20 -22.28 5.99
N SER A 104 -17.63 -21.37 6.80
CA SER A 104 -16.74 -20.32 6.30
C SER A 104 -15.30 -20.78 6.07
N ARG A 105 -14.93 -21.99 6.51
CA ARG A 105 -13.55 -22.49 6.46
C ARG A 105 -13.02 -22.69 5.04
N GLU A 106 -13.84 -23.24 4.14
CA GLU A 106 -13.47 -23.42 2.73
C GLU A 106 -13.42 -22.10 1.95
N PRO A 107 -14.45 -21.23 2.02
CA PRO A 107 -14.39 -19.90 1.41
C PRO A 107 -13.21 -19.07 1.90
N GLU A 108 -12.93 -19.04 3.20
CA GLU A 108 -11.80 -18.29 3.75
C GLU A 108 -10.45 -18.81 3.25
N ARG A 109 -10.26 -20.13 3.17
CA ARG A 109 -9.07 -20.73 2.55
C ARG A 109 -8.91 -20.29 1.10
N ASP A 110 -9.99 -20.34 0.32
CA ASP A 110 -9.95 -20.00 -1.10
C ASP A 110 -9.74 -18.50 -1.33
N LEU A 111 -10.17 -17.65 -0.40
CA LEU A 111 -9.85 -16.22 -0.39
C LEU A 111 -8.37 -15.99 -0.10
N ILE A 112 -7.81 -16.66 0.91
CA ILE A 112 -6.39 -16.56 1.25
C ILE A 112 -5.52 -17.05 0.07
N ARG A 113 -5.88 -18.16 -0.58
CA ARG A 113 -5.18 -18.63 -1.79
C ARG A 113 -5.20 -17.61 -2.93
N ARG A 114 -6.35 -16.98 -3.15
CA ARG A 114 -6.48 -15.94 -4.18
C ARG A 114 -5.62 -14.72 -3.85
N ALA A 115 -5.67 -14.23 -2.62
CA ALA A 115 -4.85 -13.11 -2.15
C ALA A 115 -3.35 -13.43 -2.19
N PHE A 116 -2.96 -14.66 -1.83
CA PHE A 116 -1.60 -15.15 -1.96
C PHE A 116 -1.14 -15.13 -3.42
N ASN A 117 -1.91 -15.70 -4.34
CA ASN A 117 -1.57 -15.73 -5.76
C ASN A 117 -1.50 -14.32 -6.36
N GLU A 118 -2.40 -13.43 -5.97
CA GLU A 118 -2.38 -12.03 -6.39
C GLU A 118 -1.12 -11.30 -5.91
N SER A 119 -0.74 -11.52 -4.65
CA SER A 119 0.50 -10.96 -4.07
C SER A 119 1.75 -11.54 -4.75
N LEU A 120 1.74 -12.83 -5.06
CA LEU A 120 2.82 -13.53 -5.76
C LEU A 120 3.01 -12.98 -7.18
N ILE A 121 1.91 -12.77 -7.92
CA ILE A 121 1.93 -12.15 -9.25
C ILE A 121 2.36 -10.68 -9.16
N GLY A 122 1.91 -9.96 -8.14
CA GLY A 122 2.29 -8.58 -7.87
C GLY A 122 3.75 -8.40 -7.43
N GLY A 123 4.45 -9.47 -7.07
CA GLY A 123 5.82 -9.43 -6.57
C GLY A 123 5.95 -8.97 -5.11
N ASP A 124 4.84 -8.86 -4.38
CA ASP A 124 4.84 -8.56 -2.95
C ASP A 124 5.00 -9.85 -2.15
N PHE A 125 6.26 -10.28 -2.03
CA PHE A 125 6.60 -11.51 -1.34
C PHE A 125 6.34 -11.46 0.17
N GLU A 126 6.39 -10.27 0.79
CA GLU A 126 6.12 -10.10 2.23
C GLU A 126 4.63 -10.31 2.53
N ALA A 127 3.75 -9.72 1.72
CA ALA A 127 2.31 -9.98 1.81
C ALA A 127 1.99 -11.46 1.56
N ALA A 128 2.65 -12.10 0.60
CA ALA A 128 2.47 -13.52 0.32
C ALA A 128 2.94 -14.41 1.50
N TYR A 129 4.02 -14.08 2.21
CA TYR A 129 4.41 -14.78 3.44
C TYR A 129 3.35 -14.63 4.53
N TYR A 130 2.84 -13.43 4.73
CA TYR A 130 1.77 -13.17 5.70
C TYR A 130 0.52 -14.03 5.45
N PHE A 131 0.11 -14.20 4.19
CA PHE A 131 -1.02 -15.08 3.87
C PHE A 131 -0.73 -16.57 4.12
N ALA A 132 0.51 -17.02 3.90
CA ALA A 132 0.91 -18.38 4.25
C ALA A 132 0.91 -18.61 5.77
N ASP A 133 1.37 -17.64 6.56
CA ASP A 133 1.36 -17.68 8.02
C ASP A 133 -0.07 -17.65 8.58
N MET A 134 -0.94 -16.79 8.04
CA MET A 134 -2.35 -16.73 8.40
C MET A 134 -3.07 -18.07 8.14
N LEU A 135 -2.73 -18.75 7.04
CA LEU A 135 -3.28 -20.06 6.71
C LEU A 135 -2.88 -21.13 7.74
N GLU A 136 -1.66 -21.04 8.27
CA GLU A 136 -1.16 -21.92 9.31
C GLU A 136 -1.85 -21.67 10.66
N GLU A 137 -1.86 -20.42 11.12
CA GLU A 137 -2.35 -20.03 12.45
C GLU A 137 -3.86 -20.24 12.61
N ARG A 138 -4.66 -19.80 11.63
CA ARG A 138 -6.11 -19.70 11.79
C ARG A 138 -6.84 -21.01 11.52
N HIS A 139 -6.28 -21.85 10.66
CA HIS A 139 -6.99 -23.01 10.15
C HIS A 139 -6.27 -24.35 10.35
N GLY A 140 -5.03 -24.34 10.87
CA GLY A 140 -4.25 -25.54 11.14
C GLY A 140 -3.76 -26.27 9.88
N TYR A 141 -3.80 -25.63 8.71
CA TYR A 141 -3.41 -26.21 7.43
C TYR A 141 -1.89 -26.13 7.21
N LYS A 142 -1.12 -26.71 8.13
CA LYS A 142 0.36 -26.65 8.14
C LYS A 142 0.98 -27.12 6.82
N GLN A 143 0.52 -28.26 6.30
CA GLN A 143 1.04 -28.83 5.06
C GLN A 143 0.82 -27.92 3.85
N GLU A 144 -0.29 -27.18 3.84
CA GLU A 144 -0.60 -26.28 2.75
C GLU A 144 0.20 -24.99 2.84
N ALA A 145 0.33 -24.42 4.03
CA ALA A 145 1.19 -23.27 4.28
C ALA A 145 2.65 -23.58 3.89
N GLU A 146 3.17 -24.76 4.25
CA GLU A 146 4.49 -25.22 3.81
C GLU A 146 4.63 -25.36 2.30
N ARG A 147 3.56 -25.79 1.59
CA ARG A 147 3.56 -25.83 0.12
C ARG A 147 3.64 -24.41 -0.46
N LEU A 148 2.83 -23.49 0.04
CA LEU A 148 2.83 -22.09 -0.40
C LEU A 148 4.18 -21.40 -0.12
N ARG A 149 4.80 -21.63 1.04
CA ARG A 149 6.15 -21.10 1.35
C ARG A 149 7.21 -21.61 0.38
N ARG A 150 7.15 -22.90 0.00
CA ARG A 150 8.07 -23.47 -1.00
C ARG A 150 7.87 -22.83 -2.37
N GLU A 151 6.62 -22.67 -2.80
CA GLU A 151 6.26 -22.01 -4.04
C GLU A 151 6.71 -20.56 -4.07
N LEU A 152 6.48 -19.82 -2.99
CA LEU A 152 6.93 -18.43 -2.82
C LEU A 152 8.45 -18.34 -2.88
N THR A 153 9.17 -19.19 -2.15
CA THR A 153 10.64 -19.19 -2.16
C THR A 153 11.19 -19.45 -3.56
N ALA A 154 10.60 -20.40 -4.29
CA ALA A 154 10.96 -20.67 -5.68
C ALA A 154 10.68 -19.47 -6.59
N ALA A 155 9.49 -18.86 -6.48
CA ALA A 155 9.11 -17.69 -7.26
C ALA A 155 10.02 -16.49 -6.99
N ARG A 156 10.37 -16.23 -5.72
CA ARG A 156 11.31 -15.19 -5.31
C ARG A 156 12.69 -15.44 -5.91
N GLN A 157 13.20 -16.67 -5.80
CA GLN A 157 14.49 -17.03 -6.39
C GLN A 157 14.49 -16.80 -7.91
N THR A 158 13.44 -17.23 -8.61
CA THR A 158 13.30 -16.97 -10.06
C THR A 158 13.24 -15.48 -10.38
N ALA A 159 12.56 -14.67 -9.55
CA ALA A 159 12.51 -13.22 -9.74
C ALA A 159 13.88 -12.57 -9.52
N GLU A 160 14.62 -12.99 -8.48
CA GLU A 160 15.98 -12.53 -8.20
C GLU A 160 16.94 -12.94 -9.34
N GLU A 161 16.87 -14.18 -9.82
CA GLU A 161 17.67 -14.68 -10.94
C GLU A 161 17.40 -13.87 -12.23
N ARG A 162 16.13 -13.62 -12.55
CA ARG A 162 15.75 -12.76 -13.68
C ARG A 162 16.29 -11.35 -13.54
N TYR A 163 16.17 -10.74 -12.37
CA TYR A 163 16.69 -9.40 -12.14
C TYR A 163 18.21 -9.34 -12.31
N VAL A 164 18.93 -10.38 -11.85
CA VAL A 164 20.37 -10.51 -12.06
C VAL A 164 20.69 -10.64 -13.54
N GLU A 165 19.96 -11.48 -14.29
CA GLU A 165 20.13 -11.65 -15.74
C GLU A 165 19.90 -10.34 -16.51
N GLU A 166 18.78 -9.66 -16.26
CA GLU A 166 18.46 -8.36 -16.88
C GLU A 166 19.53 -7.31 -16.55
N SER A 167 20.05 -7.32 -15.32
CA SER A 167 21.11 -6.39 -14.91
C SER A 167 22.46 -6.71 -15.57
N VAL A 168 22.79 -8.00 -15.71
CA VAL A 168 23.97 -8.46 -16.46
C VAL A 168 23.85 -8.05 -17.93
N GLU A 169 22.68 -8.19 -18.54
CA GLU A 169 22.46 -7.79 -19.93
C GLU A 169 22.63 -6.27 -20.11
N ARG A 170 22.13 -5.46 -19.17
CA ARG A 170 22.37 -4.00 -19.17
C ARG A 170 23.86 -3.66 -19.11
N VAL A 171 24.64 -4.34 -18.28
CA VAL A 171 26.11 -4.16 -18.23
C VAL A 171 26.75 -4.57 -19.56
N GLN A 172 26.32 -5.68 -20.15
CA GLN A 172 26.81 -6.10 -21.47
C GLN A 172 26.48 -5.09 -22.58
N GLN A 173 25.33 -4.43 -22.51
CA GLN A 173 24.99 -3.33 -23.41
C GLN A 173 25.94 -2.13 -23.22
N MET A 174 26.29 -1.78 -21.98
CA MET A 174 27.28 -0.73 -21.70
C MET A 174 28.66 -1.09 -22.27
N PHE A 175 29.06 -2.37 -22.24
CA PHE A 175 30.29 -2.83 -22.90
C PHE A 175 30.24 -2.62 -24.42
N ARG A 176 29.10 -2.86 -25.06
CA ARG A 176 28.93 -2.65 -26.51
C ARG A 176 28.99 -1.17 -26.90
N GLN A 177 28.59 -0.27 -26.00
CA GLN A 177 28.59 1.18 -26.17
C GLN A 177 29.89 1.84 -25.70
N HIS A 178 30.88 1.07 -25.25
CA HIS A 178 32.17 1.57 -24.73
C HIS A 178 32.03 2.48 -23.51
N GLU A 179 30.94 2.35 -22.75
CA GLU A 179 30.66 3.14 -21.54
C GLU A 179 31.33 2.52 -20.30
N TRP A 180 32.66 2.46 -20.29
CA TRP A 180 33.42 1.68 -19.30
C TRP A 180 33.21 2.11 -17.85
N GLU A 181 33.19 3.41 -17.56
CA GLU A 181 33.01 3.92 -16.20
C GLU A 181 31.60 3.63 -15.66
N ARG A 182 30.57 3.76 -16.51
CA ARG A 182 29.19 3.42 -16.14
C ARG A 182 29.06 1.92 -15.86
N ALA A 183 29.67 1.10 -16.73
CA ALA A 183 29.69 -0.34 -16.53
C ALA A 183 30.40 -0.72 -15.22
N ARG A 184 31.55 -0.10 -14.91
CA ARG A 184 32.29 -0.36 -13.67
C ARG A 184 31.46 -0.09 -12.41
N VAL A 185 30.77 1.05 -12.38
CA VAL A 185 29.92 1.42 -11.23
C VAL A 185 28.76 0.43 -11.05
N GLU A 186 28.11 0.02 -12.15
CA GLU A 186 27.00 -0.95 -12.06
C GLU A 186 27.51 -2.34 -11.67
N ILE A 187 28.68 -2.76 -12.15
CA ILE A 187 29.33 -4.01 -11.72
C ILE A 187 29.62 -3.98 -10.22
N ASP A 188 30.25 -2.92 -9.71
CA ASP A 188 30.55 -2.78 -8.28
C ASP A 188 29.29 -2.85 -7.42
N ARG A 189 28.19 -2.26 -7.91
CA ARG A 189 26.87 -2.34 -7.26
C ARG A 189 26.34 -3.77 -7.25
N LEU A 190 26.35 -4.46 -8.40
CA LEU A 190 25.85 -5.83 -8.51
C LEU A 190 26.68 -6.80 -7.67
N THR A 191 28.01 -6.66 -7.65
CA THR A 191 28.89 -7.50 -6.82
C THR A 191 28.60 -7.34 -5.32
N ARG A 192 28.21 -6.14 -4.87
CA ARG A 192 27.80 -5.92 -3.47
C ARG A 192 26.43 -6.51 -3.15
N MET A 193 25.46 -6.40 -4.06
CA MET A 193 24.09 -6.90 -3.85
C MET A 193 24.01 -8.42 -3.98
N TYR A 194 24.75 -9.02 -4.91
CA TYR A 194 24.70 -10.45 -5.24
C TYR A 194 26.09 -11.07 -5.28
N PRO A 195 26.80 -11.15 -4.13
CA PRO A 195 28.18 -11.63 -4.08
C PRO A 195 28.34 -13.09 -4.50
N ASN A 196 27.29 -13.90 -4.37
CA ASN A 196 27.33 -15.35 -4.63
C ASN A 196 26.94 -15.73 -6.07
N SER A 197 26.54 -14.77 -6.92
CA SER A 197 26.13 -15.07 -8.30
C SER A 197 27.36 -15.25 -9.21
N PRO A 198 27.55 -16.42 -9.86
CA PRO A 198 28.69 -16.65 -10.75
C PRO A 198 28.75 -15.66 -11.92
N SER A 199 27.59 -15.31 -12.50
CA SER A 199 27.50 -14.38 -13.63
C SER A 199 28.02 -12.99 -13.26
N VAL A 200 27.71 -12.52 -12.05
CA VAL A 200 28.14 -11.20 -11.55
C VAL A 200 29.63 -11.21 -11.23
N GLN A 201 30.16 -12.30 -10.64
CA GLN A 201 31.59 -12.44 -10.35
C GLN A 201 32.47 -12.45 -11.61
N ALA A 202 31.94 -12.88 -12.75
CA ALA A 202 32.66 -12.87 -14.02
C ALA A 202 32.75 -11.46 -14.66
N LEU A 203 31.85 -10.52 -14.31
CA LEU A 203 31.77 -9.20 -14.96
C LEU A 203 33.03 -8.33 -14.83
N PRO A 204 33.70 -8.23 -13.66
CA PRO A 204 34.92 -7.44 -13.54
C PRO A 204 36.04 -7.92 -14.47
N GLU A 205 36.21 -9.25 -14.59
CA GLU A 205 37.20 -9.82 -15.49
C GLU A 205 36.80 -9.63 -16.96
N GLN A 206 35.51 -9.78 -17.29
CA GLN A 206 35.00 -9.46 -18.62
C GLN A 206 35.25 -8.00 -19.00
N LEU A 207 35.03 -7.04 -18.10
CA LEU A 207 35.33 -5.63 -18.33
C LEU A 207 36.81 -5.43 -18.67
N ARG A 208 37.72 -6.05 -17.90
CA ARG A 208 39.16 -5.97 -18.13
C ARG A 208 39.56 -6.56 -19.48
N LEU A 209 39.04 -7.72 -19.84
CA LEU A 209 39.27 -8.39 -21.12
C LEU A 209 38.77 -7.54 -22.28
N ARG A 210 37.52 -7.08 -22.23
CA ARG A 210 36.91 -6.25 -23.29
C ARG A 210 37.65 -4.94 -23.50
N ARG A 211 38.07 -4.28 -22.41
CA ARG A 211 38.90 -3.06 -22.50
C ARG A 211 40.25 -3.33 -23.17
N THR A 212 40.87 -4.47 -22.85
CA THR A 212 42.14 -4.89 -23.45
C THR A 212 41.97 -5.24 -24.94
N GLU A 213 40.89 -5.93 -25.31
CA GLU A 213 40.55 -6.23 -26.71
C GLU A 213 40.30 -4.95 -27.51
N GLN A 214 39.54 -4.01 -26.96
CA GLN A 214 39.28 -2.71 -27.59
C GLN A 214 40.59 -1.96 -27.83
N LYS A 215 41.46 -1.88 -26.82
CA LYS A 215 42.79 -1.27 -26.95
C LYS A 215 43.62 -1.93 -28.05
N ARG A 216 43.67 -3.26 -28.07
CA ARG A 216 44.41 -4.02 -29.10
C ARG A 216 43.86 -3.75 -30.50
N ARG A 217 42.53 -3.64 -30.63
CA ARG A 217 41.88 -3.29 -31.89
C ARG A 217 42.28 -1.89 -32.35
N LEU A 218 42.18 -0.89 -31.47
CA LEU A 218 42.57 0.49 -31.78
C LEU A 218 44.05 0.62 -32.15
N LEU A 219 44.95 -0.09 -31.46
CA LEU A 219 46.38 -0.14 -31.83
C LEU A 219 46.59 -0.70 -33.24
N LYS A 220 45.90 -1.78 -33.60
CA LYS A 220 45.97 -2.36 -34.94
C LYS A 220 45.41 -1.42 -36.01
N GLU A 221 44.27 -0.77 -35.72
CA GLU A 221 43.67 0.21 -36.63
C GLU A 221 44.58 1.43 -36.82
N TRP A 222 45.24 1.89 -35.75
CA TRP A 222 46.26 2.93 -35.79
C TRP A 222 47.43 2.53 -36.70
N ASP A 223 48.03 1.36 -36.48
CA ASP A 223 49.16 0.89 -37.31
C ASP A 223 48.77 0.81 -38.79
N GLN A 224 47.55 0.37 -39.10
CA GLN A 224 47.03 0.34 -40.46
C GLN A 224 46.81 1.74 -41.04
N ALA A 225 46.27 2.68 -40.25
CA ALA A 225 46.08 4.07 -40.68
C ALA A 225 47.41 4.75 -40.96
N VAL A 226 48.43 4.52 -40.13
CA VAL A 226 49.79 5.02 -40.34
C VAL A 226 50.40 4.44 -41.62
N GLN A 227 50.30 3.13 -41.83
CA GLN A 227 50.83 2.47 -43.04
C GLN A 227 50.16 2.98 -44.33
N ARG A 228 48.88 3.34 -44.27
CA ARG A 228 48.11 3.86 -45.41
C ARG A 228 48.20 5.37 -45.57
N ASN A 229 48.93 6.07 -44.70
CA ASN A 229 48.96 7.53 -44.63
C ASN A 229 47.56 8.16 -44.45
N GLU A 230 46.64 7.48 -43.78
CA GLU A 230 45.32 8.00 -43.40
C GLU A 230 45.45 8.91 -42.17
N ILE A 231 46.05 10.09 -42.33
CA ILE A 231 46.47 10.99 -41.25
C ILE A 231 45.30 11.38 -40.32
N ASP A 232 44.19 11.84 -40.89
CA ASP A 232 43.04 12.33 -40.11
C ASP A 232 42.40 11.22 -39.28
N ARG A 233 42.27 10.04 -39.88
CA ARG A 233 41.77 8.85 -39.21
C ARG A 233 42.72 8.40 -38.10
N GLY A 234 44.03 8.42 -38.36
CA GLY A 234 45.03 8.12 -37.34
C GLY A 234 44.90 9.03 -36.12
N ILE A 235 44.78 10.35 -36.32
CA ILE A 235 44.61 11.31 -35.22
C ILE A 235 43.33 11.04 -34.43
N ALA A 236 42.21 10.72 -35.10
CA ALA A 236 40.98 10.34 -34.43
C ALA A 236 41.16 9.09 -33.57
N ILE A 237 41.83 8.05 -34.09
CA ILE A 237 42.12 6.82 -33.35
C ILE A 237 43.02 7.11 -32.14
N LEU A 238 44.05 7.97 -32.28
CA LEU A 238 44.92 8.34 -31.14
C LEU A 238 44.16 9.02 -30.01
N LYS A 239 43.19 9.90 -30.34
CA LYS A 239 42.34 10.54 -29.32
C LYS A 239 41.51 9.52 -28.54
N GLU A 240 40.98 8.50 -29.22
CA GLU A 240 40.29 7.40 -28.55
C GLU A 240 41.26 6.54 -27.73
N LEU A 241 42.45 6.28 -28.27
CA LEU A 241 43.48 5.43 -27.65
C LEU A 241 44.01 6.00 -26.33
N ASP A 242 44.11 7.34 -26.21
CA ASP A 242 44.58 8.05 -25.01
C ASP A 242 43.83 7.62 -23.73
N LEU A 243 42.53 7.32 -23.85
CA LEU A 243 41.69 6.83 -22.75
C LEU A 243 42.08 5.43 -22.23
N TYR A 244 42.90 4.69 -22.97
CA TYR A 244 43.28 3.30 -22.67
C TYR A 244 44.78 3.10 -22.45
N LEU A 245 45.59 4.11 -22.74
CA LEU A 245 47.04 4.00 -22.63
C LEU A 245 47.53 4.28 -21.22
N THR A 246 48.53 3.51 -20.81
CA THR A 246 49.36 3.89 -19.66
C THR A 246 50.43 4.89 -20.09
N PRO A 247 51.00 5.67 -19.16
CA PRO A 247 52.04 6.65 -19.50
C PRO A 247 53.24 6.05 -20.26
N ASN A 248 53.63 4.81 -19.92
CA ASN A 248 54.73 4.12 -20.58
C ASN A 248 54.41 3.72 -22.03
N GLU A 249 53.17 3.29 -22.30
CA GLU A 249 52.74 2.92 -23.65
C GLU A 249 52.51 4.15 -24.52
N ALA A 250 52.02 5.25 -23.92
CA ALA A 250 51.92 6.54 -24.60
C ALA A 250 53.30 7.05 -25.04
N ALA A 251 54.32 6.93 -24.19
CA ALA A 251 55.69 7.30 -24.54
C ALA A 251 56.23 6.48 -25.73
N ALA A 252 55.89 5.19 -25.82
CA ALA A 252 56.32 4.34 -26.94
C ALA A 252 55.68 4.75 -28.28
N LEU A 253 54.47 5.31 -28.27
CA LEU A 253 53.75 5.78 -29.46
C LEU A 253 54.06 7.23 -29.82
N GLU A 254 54.71 7.99 -28.93
CA GLU A 254 54.88 9.43 -29.05
C GLU A 254 55.60 9.85 -30.34
N GLU A 255 56.70 9.18 -30.70
CA GLU A 255 57.46 9.56 -31.90
C GLU A 255 56.68 9.28 -33.20
N SER A 256 55.96 8.16 -33.25
CA SER A 256 55.08 7.83 -34.38
C SER A 256 53.92 8.84 -34.49
N ALA A 257 53.28 9.16 -33.36
CA ALA A 257 52.21 10.15 -33.29
C ALA A 257 52.69 11.54 -33.72
N ARG A 258 53.85 12.00 -33.24
CA ARG A 258 54.49 13.26 -33.66
C ARG A 258 54.72 13.31 -35.17
N GLY A 259 55.11 12.20 -35.78
CA GLY A 259 55.25 12.08 -37.23
C GLY A 259 53.94 12.35 -37.97
N VAL A 260 52.84 11.75 -37.52
CA VAL A 260 51.50 11.95 -38.11
C VAL A 260 50.99 13.38 -37.93
N PHE A 261 51.17 13.98 -36.75
CA PHE A 261 50.81 15.38 -36.52
C PHE A 261 51.63 16.35 -37.37
N ARG A 262 52.94 16.11 -37.53
CA ARG A 262 53.78 16.87 -38.46
C ARG A 262 53.29 16.76 -39.90
N ALA A 263 52.90 15.56 -40.34
CA ALA A 263 52.35 15.34 -41.67
C ALA A 263 51.00 16.05 -41.87
N LYS A 264 50.10 16.04 -40.87
CA LYS A 264 48.84 16.80 -40.89
C LYS A 264 49.11 18.29 -41.06
N LEU A 265 49.98 18.85 -40.22
CA LEU A 265 50.32 20.28 -40.27
C LEU A 265 50.93 20.65 -41.64
N HIS A 266 51.81 19.80 -42.18
CA HIS A 266 52.37 20.01 -43.51
C HIS A 266 51.28 20.02 -44.59
N ASN A 267 50.36 19.05 -44.58
CA ASN A 267 49.25 18.98 -45.54
C ASN A 267 48.34 20.21 -45.45
N MET A 268 47.99 20.65 -44.25
CA MET A 268 47.21 21.88 -44.05
C MET A 268 47.96 23.11 -44.56
N GLY A 269 49.27 23.19 -44.33
CA GLY A 269 50.12 24.27 -44.83
C GLY A 269 50.18 24.32 -46.37
N VAL A 270 50.25 23.16 -47.02
CA VAL A 270 50.18 23.04 -48.50
C VAL A 270 48.81 23.50 -49.00
N GLN A 271 47.72 23.03 -48.39
CA GLN A 271 46.35 23.44 -48.76
C GLN A 271 46.12 24.94 -48.57
N PHE A 272 46.61 25.50 -47.46
CA PHE A 272 46.54 26.94 -47.19
C PHE A 272 47.30 27.74 -48.25
N SER A 273 48.54 27.34 -48.55
CA SER A 273 49.38 28.01 -49.55
C SER A 273 48.72 27.95 -50.93
N LEU A 274 48.19 26.79 -51.33
CA LEU A 274 47.49 26.60 -52.59
C LEU A 274 46.26 27.51 -52.67
N ALA A 275 45.41 27.52 -51.65
CA ALA A 275 44.21 28.37 -51.60
C ALA A 275 44.56 29.87 -51.70
N VAL A 276 45.67 30.30 -51.08
CA VAL A 276 46.18 31.68 -51.21
C VAL A 276 46.64 31.96 -52.64
N THR A 277 47.36 31.02 -53.28
CA THR A 277 47.81 31.19 -54.67
C THR A 277 46.65 31.22 -55.68
N GLU A 278 45.62 30.40 -55.46
CA GLU A 278 44.41 30.32 -56.28
C GLU A 278 43.39 31.43 -55.97
N ARG A 279 43.70 32.32 -55.01
CA ARG A 279 42.84 33.42 -54.55
C ARG A 279 41.50 32.98 -53.96
N GLN A 280 41.42 31.75 -53.45
CA GLN A 280 40.25 31.24 -52.73
C GLN A 280 40.27 31.73 -51.28
N TRP A 281 39.96 33.01 -51.06
CA TRP A 281 40.12 33.66 -49.76
C TRP A 281 39.26 33.04 -48.63
N PRO A 282 37.99 32.62 -48.86
CA PRO A 282 37.18 31.98 -47.82
C PRO A 282 37.77 30.64 -47.36
N THR A 283 38.23 29.81 -48.31
CA THR A 283 38.85 28.51 -48.02
C THR A 283 40.17 28.69 -47.26
N ALA A 284 41.02 29.62 -47.72
CA ALA A 284 42.27 29.94 -47.05
C ALA A 284 42.05 30.44 -45.60
N LEU A 285 41.01 31.24 -45.37
CA LEU A 285 40.65 31.73 -44.04
C LEU A 285 40.20 30.58 -43.11
N SER A 286 39.37 29.67 -43.61
CA SER A 286 38.92 28.49 -42.85
C SER A 286 40.11 27.61 -42.44
N ILE A 287 40.94 27.21 -43.41
CA ILE A 287 42.11 26.36 -43.16
C ILE A 287 43.08 27.07 -42.21
N GLY A 288 43.29 28.38 -42.38
CA GLY A 288 44.15 29.16 -41.50
C GLY A 288 43.65 29.19 -40.05
N GLN A 289 42.34 29.32 -39.85
CA GLN A 289 41.73 29.25 -38.53
C GLN A 289 41.87 27.84 -37.92
N ASP A 290 41.70 26.79 -38.72
CA ASP A 290 41.88 25.41 -38.28
C ASP A 290 43.33 25.13 -37.84
N ILE A 291 44.34 25.61 -38.59
CA ILE A 291 45.76 25.51 -38.22
C ILE A 291 46.01 26.17 -36.85
N ILE A 292 45.43 27.35 -36.61
CA ILE A 292 45.62 28.08 -35.35
C ILE A 292 44.95 27.35 -34.18
N ASN A 293 43.76 26.79 -34.41
CA ASN A 293 43.00 26.09 -33.38
C ASN A 293 43.62 24.73 -33.02
N GLU A 294 44.03 23.95 -34.02
CA GLU A 294 44.58 22.60 -33.83
C GLU A 294 46.06 22.61 -33.44
N PHE A 295 46.84 23.59 -33.91
CA PHE A 295 48.30 23.67 -33.71
C PHE A 295 48.78 25.04 -33.19
N PRO A 296 48.28 25.52 -32.04
CA PRO A 296 48.49 26.89 -31.57
C PRO A 296 49.97 27.25 -31.31
N ASN A 297 50.80 26.27 -30.97
CA ASN A 297 52.22 26.48 -30.67
C ASN A 297 53.15 26.23 -31.87
N SER A 298 52.60 25.97 -33.06
CA SER A 298 53.41 25.76 -34.26
C SER A 298 53.89 27.10 -34.85
N ARG A 299 55.08 27.09 -35.45
CA ARG A 299 55.59 28.25 -36.20
C ARG A 299 54.64 28.66 -37.33
N MET A 300 54.06 27.68 -38.02
CA MET A 300 53.08 27.90 -39.08
C MET A 300 51.83 28.63 -38.58
N ALA A 301 51.33 28.30 -37.39
CA ALA A 301 50.19 29.03 -36.80
C ALA A 301 50.53 30.49 -36.47
N ALA A 302 51.78 30.79 -36.11
CA ALA A 302 52.23 32.17 -35.92
C ALA A 302 52.27 32.94 -37.24
N GLU A 303 52.85 32.35 -38.29
CA GLU A 303 52.91 32.93 -39.63
C GLU A 303 51.49 33.14 -40.21
N VAL A 304 50.60 32.17 -40.06
CA VAL A 304 49.20 32.27 -40.51
C VAL A 304 48.44 33.36 -39.75
N ARG A 305 48.67 33.53 -38.42
CA ARG A 305 48.05 34.61 -37.63
C ARG A 305 48.40 35.99 -38.17
N GLU A 306 49.65 36.22 -38.56
CA GLU A 306 50.10 37.49 -39.13
C GLU A 306 49.38 37.80 -40.46
N HIS A 307 49.07 36.78 -41.25
CA HIS A 307 48.40 36.93 -42.54
C HIS A 307 46.87 36.89 -42.48
N LEU A 308 46.29 36.43 -41.35
CA LEU A 308 44.86 36.19 -41.21
C LEU A 308 44.02 37.47 -41.37
N GLU A 309 44.45 38.58 -40.79
CA GLU A 309 43.73 39.86 -40.87
C GLU A 309 43.67 40.39 -42.32
N ALA A 310 44.76 40.22 -43.07
CA ALA A 310 44.79 40.59 -44.49
C ALA A 310 43.86 39.69 -45.33
N LEU A 311 43.75 38.40 -44.99
CA LEU A 311 42.85 37.45 -45.65
C LEU A 311 41.38 37.74 -45.34
N LYS A 312 41.04 38.12 -44.10
CA LYS A 312 39.67 38.52 -43.72
C LYS A 312 39.16 39.70 -44.56
N VAL A 313 39.98 40.75 -44.72
CA VAL A 313 39.61 41.92 -45.54
C VAL A 313 39.42 41.53 -47.00
N ARG A 314 40.24 40.62 -47.54
CA ARG A 314 40.12 40.14 -48.93
C ARG A 314 38.89 39.26 -49.14
N ALA A 315 38.60 38.35 -48.22
CA ALA A 315 37.40 37.50 -48.26
C ALA A 315 36.11 38.34 -48.17
N ALA A 316 36.07 39.36 -47.32
CA ALA A 316 34.93 40.27 -47.20
C ALA A 316 34.65 41.04 -48.51
N ARG A 317 35.70 41.49 -49.20
CA ARG A 317 35.56 42.17 -50.51
C ARG A 317 35.05 41.23 -51.60
N GLU A 318 35.49 39.97 -51.58
CA GLU A 318 35.03 38.96 -52.53
C GLU A 318 33.56 38.60 -52.30
N SER A 319 33.13 38.43 -51.04
CA SER A 319 31.72 38.22 -50.71
C SER A 319 30.83 39.39 -51.12
N ASP A 320 31.27 40.63 -50.91
CA ASP A 320 30.52 41.82 -51.33
C ASP A 320 30.38 41.90 -52.86
N SER A 321 31.43 41.52 -53.60
CA SER A 321 31.39 41.47 -55.07
C SER A 321 30.48 40.36 -55.62
N ALA A 322 30.39 39.23 -54.93
CA ALA A 322 29.51 38.11 -55.30
C ALA A 322 28.02 38.40 -55.02
N VAL A 323 27.71 39.26 -54.05
CA VAL A 323 26.33 39.67 -53.72
C VAL A 323 25.85 40.81 -54.63
N ALA A 324 26.76 41.59 -55.21
CA ALA A 324 26.46 42.67 -56.15
C ALA A 324 26.34 42.22 -57.63
N SER A 325 26.62 40.94 -57.92
CA SER A 325 26.55 40.31 -59.25
C SER A 325 25.27 39.51 -59.40
#